data_AF-A0A452ZMP0-F1
#
_entry.id   AF-A0A452ZMP0-F1
#
_cell.length_a   1.000
_cell.length_b   1.000
_cell.length_c   1.000
_cell.angle_alpha   90.00
_cell.angle_beta   90.00
_cell.angle_gamma   90.00
#
_symmetry.space_group_name_H-M   'P 1'
#
loop_
_entity.id
_entity.type
_entity.pdbx_description
1 polymer ?
#
loop_
_entity_poly.entity_id
_entity_poly.type
_entity_poly.pdbx_seq_one_letter_code
_entity_poly.pdbx_strand_id
1 'polypeptide(L)'
;AVTRVVDSMTDNLRPTCADATDVANAVLDGSDAILLGAETLCGLYPVETISTIGRICDEAEKVFNQDLYFKRTMKYVGEPMIHLESIASSAVRAAIKVKASVIICFTSSG
;
A
#
# COMPACT_ATOMS: atom_id res chain seq x y z
N ALA A 1 -7.39 -13.73 3.56
CA ALA A 1 -8.84 -13.66 3.29
C ALA A 1 -9.05 -12.52 2.30
N VAL A 2 -9.89 -12.68 1.27
CA VAL A 2 -10.25 -11.56 0.38
C VAL A 2 -11.28 -10.72 1.12
N THR A 3 -10.86 -9.60 1.69
CA THR A 3 -11.74 -8.67 2.37
C THR A 3 -12.53 -7.90 1.32
N ARG A 4 -13.86 -7.92 1.40
CA ARG A 4 -14.72 -7.07 0.56
C ARG A 4 -14.83 -5.73 1.25
N VAL A 5 -14.17 -4.71 0.70
CA VAL A 5 -13.92 -3.45 1.41
C VAL A 5 -14.88 -2.33 0.96
N VAL A 6 -15.44 -2.42 -0.24
CA VAL A 6 -16.17 -1.31 -0.89
C VAL A 6 -17.47 -1.75 -1.57
N ASP A 7 -18.12 -2.80 -1.08
CA ASP A 7 -19.34 -3.37 -1.68
C ASP A 7 -20.45 -2.33 -1.91
N SER A 8 -20.49 -1.28 -1.07
CA SER A 8 -21.49 -0.21 -1.20
C SER A 8 -21.39 0.57 -2.52
N MET A 9 -20.23 0.57 -3.16
CA MET A 9 -19.99 1.32 -4.40
C MET A 9 -20.49 0.60 -5.66
N THR A 10 -21.05 -0.61 -5.53
CA THR A 10 -21.69 -1.32 -6.65
C THR A 10 -22.87 -0.53 -7.21
N ASP A 11 -23.72 0.00 -6.31
CA ASP A 11 -24.93 0.75 -6.67
C ASP A 11 -24.85 2.24 -6.32
N ASN A 12 -23.86 2.64 -5.49
CA ASN A 12 -23.70 4.01 -5.01
C ASN A 12 -22.42 4.66 -5.53
N LEU A 13 -22.50 5.96 -5.85
CA LEU A 13 -21.33 6.72 -6.31
C LEU A 13 -20.29 7.00 -5.21
N ARG A 14 -20.68 6.90 -3.93
CA ARG A 14 -19.82 7.21 -2.78
C ARG A 14 -19.74 6.01 -1.83
N PRO A 15 -18.54 5.70 -1.31
CA PRO A 15 -18.39 4.67 -0.30
C PRO A 15 -19.02 5.12 1.02
N THR A 16 -19.35 4.15 1.87
CA THR A 16 -19.70 4.46 3.27
C THR A 16 -18.46 4.88 4.07
N CYS A 17 -18.68 5.50 5.24
CA CYS A 17 -17.56 5.78 6.15
C CYS A 17 -16.85 4.51 6.62
N ALA A 18 -17.55 3.38 6.72
CA ALA A 18 -16.96 2.10 7.10
C ALA A 18 -16.02 1.61 5.99
N ASP A 19 -16.51 1.54 4.76
CA ASP A 19 -15.74 1.13 3.57
C ASP A 19 -14.45 1.96 3.43
N ALA A 20 -14.56 3.29 3.57
CA ALA A 20 -13.39 4.17 3.48
C ALA A 20 -12.37 3.92 4.61
N THR A 21 -12.85 3.64 5.82
CA THR A 21 -12.01 3.34 6.98
C THR A 21 -11.34 1.98 6.82
N ASP A 22 -12.03 0.98 6.27
CA ASP A 22 -11.49 -0.35 6.05
C ASP A 22 -10.40 -0.35 4.97
N VAL A 23 -10.56 0.43 3.89
CA VAL A 23 -9.49 0.62 2.88
C VAL A 23 -8.27 1.30 3.52
N ALA A 24 -8.48 2.38 4.27
CA ALA A 24 -7.39 3.10 4.90
C ALA A 24 -6.63 2.21 5.90
N ASN A 25 -7.35 1.44 6.72
CA ASN A 25 -6.74 0.52 7.67
C ASN A 25 -5.96 -0.60 6.98
N ALA A 26 -6.48 -1.15 5.86
CA ALA A 26 -5.75 -2.16 5.10
C ALA A 26 -4.39 -1.63 4.58
N VAL A 27 -4.31 -0.36 4.18
CA VAL A 27 -3.04 0.29 3.81
C VAL A 27 -2.14 0.46 5.04
N LEU A 28 -2.69 0.93 6.16
CA LEU A 28 -1.92 1.14 7.40
C LEU A 28 -1.39 -0.15 8.03
N ASP A 29 -2.09 -1.25 7.82
CA ASP A 29 -1.66 -2.60 8.23
C ASP A 29 -0.52 -3.13 7.33
N GLY A 30 -0.24 -2.46 6.21
CA GLY A 30 0.84 -2.78 5.29
C GLY A 30 0.45 -3.74 4.17
N SER A 31 -0.80 -3.69 3.68
CA SER A 31 -1.21 -4.44 2.50
C SER A 31 -0.58 -3.88 1.23
N ASP A 32 0.04 -4.74 0.42
CA ASP A 32 0.67 -4.34 -0.85
C ASP A 32 -0.36 -4.00 -1.95
N ALA A 33 -1.57 -4.52 -1.85
CA ALA A 33 -2.63 -4.31 -2.83
C ALA A 33 -4.03 -4.34 -2.20
N ILE A 34 -4.96 -3.66 -2.88
CA ILE A 34 -6.40 -3.73 -2.63
C ILE A 34 -7.06 -4.38 -3.85
N LEU A 35 -7.88 -5.39 -3.60
CA LEU A 35 -8.62 -6.09 -4.65
C LEU A 35 -10.05 -5.54 -4.73
N LEU A 36 -10.49 -5.23 -5.95
CA LEU A 36 -11.87 -4.87 -6.26
C LEU A 36 -12.58 -6.04 -6.93
N GLY A 37 -13.82 -6.29 -6.53
CA GLY A 37 -14.64 -7.41 -6.98
C GLY A 37 -15.85 -6.93 -7.78
N ALA A 38 -17.03 -7.08 -7.17
CA ALA A 38 -18.31 -6.76 -7.81
C ALA A 38 -18.38 -5.29 -8.28
N GLU A 39 -17.72 -4.39 -7.58
CA GLU A 39 -17.74 -2.95 -7.88
C GLU A 39 -17.13 -2.63 -9.25
N THR A 40 -16.18 -3.45 -9.72
CA THR A 40 -15.54 -3.30 -11.04
C THR A 40 -16.09 -4.26 -12.10
N LEU A 41 -16.57 -5.44 -11.68
CA LEU A 41 -17.10 -6.44 -12.59
C LEU A 41 -18.50 -6.09 -13.12
N CYS A 42 -19.39 -5.63 -12.25
CA CYS A 42 -20.80 -5.40 -12.56
C CYS A 42 -21.38 -4.16 -11.86
N GLY A 43 -20.55 -3.34 -11.20
CA GLY A 43 -20.95 -2.09 -10.59
C GLY A 43 -21.30 -1.00 -11.61
N LEU A 44 -22.14 -0.05 -11.18
CA LEU A 44 -22.59 1.07 -11.99
C LEU A 44 -21.49 2.15 -12.18
N TYR A 45 -20.50 2.19 -11.28
CA TYR A 45 -19.47 3.25 -11.20
C TYR A 45 -18.04 2.69 -11.07
N PRO A 46 -17.56 1.87 -12.03
CA PRO A 46 -16.26 1.20 -11.91
C PRO A 46 -15.07 2.17 -11.93
N VAL A 47 -15.14 3.24 -12.73
CA VAL A 47 -14.05 4.23 -12.86
C VAL A 47 -13.96 5.09 -11.59
N GLU A 48 -15.11 5.51 -11.07
CA GLU A 48 -15.21 6.33 -9.87
C GLU A 48 -14.83 5.54 -8.62
N THR A 49 -15.16 4.25 -8.58
CA THR A 49 -14.68 3.34 -7.53
C THR A 49 -13.16 3.30 -7.49
N ILE A 50 -12.51 3.04 -8.63
CA ILE A 50 -11.03 3.01 -8.71
C ILE A 50 -10.44 4.37 -8.32
N SER A 51 -11.00 5.48 -8.83
CA SER A 51 -10.50 6.81 -8.51
C SER A 51 -10.68 7.16 -7.03
N THR A 52 -11.76 6.72 -6.40
CA THR A 52 -12.05 7.04 -4.99
C THR A 52 -11.13 6.24 -4.07
N ILE A 53 -10.95 4.95 -4.34
CA ILE A 53 -10.08 4.07 -3.56
C ILE A 53 -8.62 4.50 -3.71
N GLY A 54 -8.19 4.85 -4.92
CA GLY A 54 -6.83 5.39 -5.13
C GLY A 54 -6.54 6.65 -4.31
N ARG A 55 -7.54 7.53 -4.14
CA ARG A 55 -7.41 8.71 -3.26
C ARG A 55 -7.31 8.33 -1.78
N ILE A 56 -8.08 7.34 -1.34
CA ILE A 56 -8.01 6.86 0.05
C ILE A 56 -6.65 6.23 0.34
N CYS A 57 -6.11 5.44 -0.60
CA CYS A 57 -4.76 4.88 -0.49
C CYS A 57 -3.69 5.98 -0.40
N ASP A 58 -3.73 6.99 -1.29
CA ASP A 58 -2.78 8.12 -1.27
C ASP A 58 -2.83 8.90 0.06
N GLU A 59 -4.02 9.13 0.63
CA GLU A 59 -4.15 9.77 1.94
C GLU A 59 -3.65 8.89 3.09
N ALA A 60 -3.91 7.58 3.04
CA ALA A 60 -3.42 6.64 4.05
C ALA A 60 -1.89 6.50 4.02
N GLU A 61 -1.28 6.50 2.83
CA GLU A 61 0.18 6.44 2.67
C GLU A 61 0.88 7.68 3.24
N LYS A 62 0.26 8.87 3.16
CA LYS A 62 0.82 10.11 3.73
C LYS A 62 0.97 10.07 5.24
N VAL A 63 0.09 9.36 5.95
CA VAL A 63 0.14 9.20 7.41
C VAL A 63 0.90 7.95 7.86
N PHE A 64 1.32 7.11 6.91
CA PHE A 64 2.05 5.89 7.20
C PHE A 64 3.45 6.18 7.75
N ASN A 65 3.78 5.60 8.90
CA ASN A 65 5.09 5.81 9.54
C ASN A 65 6.16 4.89 8.92
N GLN A 66 6.71 5.34 7.79
CA GLN A 66 7.77 4.67 7.03
C GLN A 66 8.99 4.31 7.90
N ASP A 67 9.42 5.22 8.78
CA ASP A 67 10.58 5.01 9.66
C ASP A 67 10.35 3.88 10.67
N LEU A 68 9.17 3.84 11.29
CA LEU A 68 8.81 2.80 12.25
C LEU A 68 8.69 1.44 11.55
N TYR A 69 8.06 1.43 10.38
CA TYR A 69 7.89 0.21 9.57
C TYR A 69 9.26 -0.35 9.17
N PHE A 70 10.15 0.48 8.61
CA PHE A 70 11.51 0.07 8.25
C PHE A 70 12.27 -0.52 9.44
N LYS A 71 12.23 0.13 10.61
CA LYS A 71 12.89 -0.40 11.83
C LYS A 71 12.32 -1.75 12.26
N ARG A 72 11.01 -1.94 12.15
CA ARG A 72 10.35 -3.21 12.48
C ARG A 72 10.80 -4.32 11.53
N THR A 73 10.83 -4.04 10.23
CA THR A 73 11.27 -4.98 9.19
C THR A 73 12.73 -5.39 9.41
N MET A 74 13.63 -4.42 9.66
CA MET A 74 15.04 -4.71 9.94
C MET A 74 15.24 -5.58 11.18
N LYS A 75 14.43 -5.38 12.23
CA LYS A 75 14.46 -6.22 13.43
C LYS A 75 13.99 -7.65 13.16
N TYR A 76 13.05 -7.83 12.24
CA TYR A 76 12.50 -9.15 11.89
C TYR A 76 13.48 -9.99 11.07
N VAL A 77 14.19 -9.39 10.11
CA VAL A 77 15.18 -10.09 9.28
C VAL A 77 16.35 -10.63 10.12
N GLY A 78 16.81 -9.84 11.11
CA GLY A 78 17.90 -10.23 11.99
C GLY A 78 19.30 -10.13 11.35
N GLU A 79 20.31 -10.60 12.08
CA GLU A 79 21.71 -10.59 11.65
C GLU A 79 22.31 -12.00 11.74
N PRO A 80 23.15 -12.45 10.77
CA PRO A 80 23.57 -11.72 9.57
C PRO A 80 22.53 -11.77 8.43
N MET A 81 22.49 -10.71 7.64
CA MET A 81 21.60 -10.55 6.49
C MET A 81 22.27 -11.02 5.19
N ILE A 82 21.51 -11.53 4.22
CA ILE A 82 22.05 -11.90 2.90
C ILE A 82 22.55 -10.67 2.14
N HIS A 83 23.53 -10.84 1.25
CA HIS A 83 24.17 -9.72 0.54
C HIS A 83 23.17 -8.82 -0.20
N LEU A 84 22.17 -9.40 -0.87
CA LEU A 84 21.17 -8.64 -1.63
C LEU A 84 20.28 -7.79 -0.72
N GLU A 85 19.80 -8.35 0.40
CA GLU A 85 19.01 -7.60 1.40
C GLU A 85 19.86 -6.52 2.09
N SER A 86 21.16 -6.77 2.31
CA SER A 86 22.07 -5.77 2.89
C SER A 86 22.24 -4.56 1.98
N ILE A 87 22.33 -4.79 0.67
CA ILE A 87 22.37 -3.72 -0.34
C ILE A 87 21.02 -2.98 -0.38
N ALA A 88 19.90 -3.71 -0.43
CA ALA A 88 18.55 -3.14 -0.49
C ALA A 88 18.23 -2.27 0.74
N SER A 89 18.46 -2.79 1.95
CA SER A 89 18.25 -2.04 3.20
C SER A 89 19.14 -0.80 3.30
N SER A 90 20.38 -0.88 2.80
CA SER A 90 21.29 0.27 2.73
C SER A 90 20.79 1.34 1.77
N ALA A 91 20.28 0.95 0.60
CA ALA A 91 19.69 1.86 -0.39
C ALA A 91 18.46 2.59 0.16
N VAL A 92 17.54 1.87 0.81
CA VAL A 92 16.36 2.46 1.47
C VAL A 92 16.78 3.44 2.55
N ARG A 93 17.74 3.06 3.40
CA ARG A 93 18.23 3.94 4.47
C ARG A 93 18.90 5.20 3.94
N ALA A 94 19.64 5.12 2.84
CA ALA A 94 20.22 6.28 2.17
C ALA A 94 19.13 7.19 1.59
N ALA A 95 18.15 6.62 0.89
CA ALA A 95 17.03 7.34 0.28
C ALA A 95 16.22 8.15 1.30
N ILE A 96 15.90 7.55 2.45
CA ILE A 96 15.19 8.22 3.56
C ILE A 96 16.01 9.42 4.08
N LYS A 97 17.31 9.22 4.33
CA LYS A 97 18.18 10.26 4.89
C LYS A 97 18.34 11.48 3.98
N VAL A 98 18.45 11.25 2.67
CA VAL A 98 18.62 12.33 1.69
C VAL A 98 17.30 12.83 1.11
N LYS A 99 16.17 12.24 1.54
CA LYS A 99 14.84 12.50 0.97
C LYS A 99 14.82 12.36 -0.55
N ALA A 100 15.39 11.26 -1.05
CA ALA A 100 15.42 10.95 -2.48
C ALA A 100 13.98 10.82 -3.02
N SER A 101 13.75 11.31 -4.23
CA SER A 101 12.44 11.18 -4.89
C SER A 101 12.18 9.79 -5.46
N VAL A 102 13.23 9.01 -5.75
CA VAL A 102 13.12 7.71 -6.38
C VAL A 102 14.32 6.81 -6.06
N ILE A 103 14.08 5.49 -6.04
CA ILE A 103 15.12 4.46 -6.01
C ILE A 103 15.06 3.70 -7.32
N ILE A 104 16.18 3.55 -8.01
CA ILE A 104 16.28 2.82 -9.28
C ILE A 104 16.91 1.46 -9.02
N CYS A 105 16.20 0.38 -9.36
CA CYS A 105 16.68 -0.99 -9.24
C CYS A 105 16.91 -1.59 -10.63
N PHE A 106 18.13 -2.04 -10.92
CA PHE A 106 18.44 -2.80 -12.13
C PHE A 106 18.36 -4.29 -11.80
N THR A 107 17.39 -4.99 -12.37
CA THR A 107 17.14 -6.42 -12.13
C THR A 107 16.71 -7.11 -13.41
N SER A 108 17.05 -8.39 -13.57
CA SER A 108 16.60 -9.24 -14.68
C SER A 108 15.47 -10.19 -14.29
N SER A 109 15.32 -10.50 -13.00
CA SER A 109 14.30 -11.44 -12.47
C SER A 109 13.14 -10.76 -11.75
N GLY A 110 13.29 -9.48 -11.41
CA GLY A 110 12.61 -8.93 -10.24
C GLY A 110 13.53 -9.06 -9.04
#